data_AF-A0A1J3F8P4-F1
#
_entry.id   AF-A0A1J3F8P4-F1
#
_cell.length_a   1.000
_cell.length_b   1.000
_cell.length_c   1.000
_cell.angle_alpha   90.00
_cell.angle_beta   90.00
_cell.angle_gamma   90.00
#
_symmetry.space_group_name_H-M   'P 1'
#
loop_
_entity.id
_entity.type
_entity.pdbx_description
1 polymer ?
#
loop_
_entity_poly.entity_id
_entity_poly.type
_entity_poly.pdbx_seq_one_letter_code
_entity_poly.pdbx_strand_id
1 'polypeptide(L)'
;KLVPVPQTLTVFTVTKTLEQDPGTKILLKWQRIADKLVEELFLRVFFTISGNNENKTVAMSYIGQFLGEKGTLMEVMHKEFPELGLTQKDCMEMSWIESIIYNAGFTTTSPLPPPKVLLQAKSPLGEVYFKAKSDYTKEPIPVLGLKGMFKKMLEEDAALVIWTPYGGMMDKIPEAEIPFPHRSGTIFMIQYYRS
;
A
#
# COMPACT_ATOMS: atom_id res chain seq x y z
N LYS A 1 15.53 -18.19 7.93
CA LYS A 1 14.62 -18.73 8.97
C LYS A 1 13.20 -18.57 8.44
N LEU A 2 12.40 -19.63 8.37
CA LEU A 2 10.98 -19.52 7.98
C LEU A 2 10.19 -18.85 9.12
N VAL A 3 9.09 -18.19 8.75
CA VAL A 3 8.18 -17.52 9.70
C VAL A 3 6.80 -18.16 9.63
N PRO A 4 6.06 -18.24 10.75
CA PRO A 4 4.69 -18.72 10.74
C PRO A 4 3.79 -17.73 10.01
N VAL A 5 2.87 -18.26 9.22
CA VAL A 5 1.78 -17.51 8.57
C VAL A 5 0.50 -18.32 8.75
N PRO A 6 -0.66 -17.67 8.90
CA PRO A 6 -1.93 -18.38 8.98
C PRO A 6 -2.22 -19.08 7.64
N GLN A 7 -2.96 -20.19 7.70
CA GLN A 7 -3.37 -20.91 6.50
C GLN A 7 -4.23 -20.04 5.57
N THR A 8 -5.06 -19.19 6.17
CA THR A 8 -5.92 -18.22 5.50
C THR A 8 -5.63 -16.83 6.04
N LEU A 9 -5.53 -15.86 5.13
CA LEU A 9 -5.37 -14.44 5.44
C LEU A 9 -6.32 -13.62 4.58
N THR A 10 -6.48 -12.33 4.90
CA THR A 10 -7.38 -11.45 4.16
C THR A 10 -6.59 -10.36 3.43
N VAL A 11 -6.93 -10.12 2.16
CA VAL A 11 -6.44 -8.97 1.39
C VAL A 11 -7.59 -8.09 0.93
N PHE A 12 -7.30 -6.82 0.65
CA PHE A 12 -8.24 -5.90 0.01
C PHE A 12 -7.51 -4.82 -0.78
N THR A 13 -8.22 -4.22 -1.72
CA THR A 13 -7.82 -2.96 -2.35
C THR A 13 -9.02 -2.04 -2.42
N VAL A 14 -8.91 -0.85 -1.82
CA VAL A 14 -9.92 0.20 -1.91
C VAL A 14 -9.28 1.40 -2.60
N THR A 15 -9.87 1.88 -3.70
CA THR A 15 -9.37 3.03 -4.44
C THR A 15 -10.24 4.25 -4.20
N LYS A 16 -9.60 5.40 -3.95
CA LYS A 16 -10.24 6.72 -3.84
C LYS A 16 -9.58 7.70 -4.82
N THR A 17 -10.36 8.41 -5.60
CA THR A 17 -9.86 9.57 -6.37
C THR A 17 -9.77 10.81 -5.48
N LEU A 18 -9.11 11.88 -5.95
CA LEU A 18 -9.08 13.17 -5.26
C LEU A 18 -10.48 13.75 -4.99
N GLU A 19 -11.44 13.47 -5.87
CA GLU A 19 -12.84 13.87 -5.70
C GLU A 19 -13.52 13.10 -4.56
N GLN A 20 -13.21 11.81 -4.43
CA GLN A 20 -13.75 10.93 -3.40
C GLN A 20 -13.06 11.10 -2.03
N ASP A 21 -11.92 11.80 -1.98
CA ASP A 21 -11.24 12.20 -0.73
C ASP A 21 -11.09 13.73 -0.63
N PRO A 22 -12.21 14.47 -0.47
CA PRO A 22 -12.19 15.93 -0.47
C PRO A 22 -11.33 16.48 0.66
N GLY A 23 -10.30 17.23 0.28
CA GLY A 23 -9.34 17.79 1.23
C GLY A 23 -8.33 16.78 1.77
N THR A 24 -8.16 15.62 1.12
CA THR A 24 -7.19 14.55 1.49
C THR A 24 -7.42 13.97 2.89
N LYS A 25 -8.66 13.96 3.38
CA LYS A 25 -8.99 13.59 4.77
C LYS A 25 -8.65 12.13 5.05
N ILE A 26 -9.00 11.21 4.15
CA ILE A 26 -8.71 9.77 4.26
C ILE A 26 -7.18 9.59 4.26
N LEU A 27 -6.47 10.26 3.35
CA LEU A 27 -5.03 10.13 3.28
C LEU A 27 -4.31 10.70 4.51
N LEU A 28 -4.76 11.85 5.02
CA LEU A 28 -4.24 12.44 6.26
C LEU A 28 -4.49 11.54 7.47
N LYS A 29 -5.66 10.88 7.53
CA LYS A 29 -5.96 9.88 8.55
C LYS A 29 -5.02 8.69 8.44
N TRP A 30 -4.79 8.16 7.24
CA TRP A 30 -3.82 7.08 7.00
C TRP A 30 -2.43 7.47 7.52
N GLN A 31 -1.90 8.66 7.18
CA GLN A 31 -0.58 9.11 7.65
C GLN A 31 -0.43 9.13 9.18
N ARG A 32 -1.53 9.29 9.93
CA ARG A 32 -1.50 9.36 11.40
C ARG A 32 -1.52 7.99 12.06
N ILE A 33 -2.12 7.00 11.40
CA ILE A 33 -2.38 5.67 11.97
C ILE A 33 -1.52 4.58 11.33
N ALA A 34 -0.92 4.81 10.16
CA ALA A 34 -0.25 3.79 9.35
C ALA A 34 0.80 2.97 10.12
N ASP A 35 1.55 3.63 11.01
CA ASP A 35 2.59 3.06 11.88
C ASP A 35 2.07 2.51 13.21
N LYS A 36 0.78 2.66 13.49
CA LYS A 36 0.14 2.37 14.78
C LYS A 36 -0.96 1.31 14.70
N LEU A 37 -1.24 0.81 13.49
CA LEU A 37 -2.16 -0.30 13.29
C LEU A 37 -1.63 -1.57 13.98
N VAL A 38 -2.53 -2.51 14.23
CA VAL A 38 -2.18 -3.83 14.77
C VAL A 38 -1.12 -4.52 13.90
N GLU A 39 -0.20 -5.26 14.51
CA GLU A 39 0.97 -5.83 13.82
C GLU A 39 0.60 -6.82 12.70
N GLU A 40 -0.60 -7.39 12.78
CA GLU A 40 -1.16 -8.28 11.77
C GLU A 40 -1.63 -7.55 10.51
N LEU A 41 -1.83 -6.23 10.56
CA LEU A 41 -2.34 -5.43 9.44
C LEU A 41 -1.23 -4.61 8.77
N PHE A 42 -0.95 -4.96 7.53
CA PHE A 42 -0.16 -4.13 6.63
C PHE A 42 -1.08 -3.37 5.67
N LEU A 43 -0.97 -2.04 5.61
CA LEU A 43 -1.81 -1.18 4.77
C LEU A 43 -0.99 -0.11 4.04
N ARG A 44 -0.68 -0.35 2.77
CA ARG A 44 0.10 0.59 1.91
C ARG A 44 -0.80 1.40 1.00
N VAL A 45 -0.28 2.52 0.48
CA VAL A 45 -1.00 3.38 -0.48
C VAL A 45 -0.22 3.48 -1.77
N PHE A 46 -0.88 3.17 -2.89
CA PHE A 46 -0.36 3.40 -4.23
C PHE A 46 -1.04 4.64 -4.80
N PHE A 47 -0.26 5.56 -5.33
CA PHE A 47 -0.74 6.72 -6.04
C PHE A 47 -0.45 6.51 -7.52
N THR A 48 -1.50 6.55 -8.34
CA THR A 48 -1.40 6.42 -9.79
C THR A 48 -2.21 7.52 -10.47
N ILE A 49 -1.91 7.78 -11.73
CA ILE A 49 -2.74 8.62 -12.58
C ILE A 49 -3.90 7.79 -13.10
N SER A 50 -5.11 8.34 -13.03
CA SER A 50 -6.34 7.74 -13.53
C SER A 50 -7.11 8.74 -14.38
N GLY A 51 -8.00 8.26 -15.24
CA GLY A 51 -8.76 9.07 -16.20
C GLY A 51 -8.15 9.09 -17.60
N ASN A 52 -8.79 9.84 -18.50
CA ASN A 52 -8.31 10.06 -19.88
C ASN A 52 -7.45 11.33 -19.97
N ASN A 53 -6.88 11.61 -21.14
CA ASN A 53 -5.95 12.75 -21.33
C ASN A 53 -6.55 14.12 -20.95
N GLU A 54 -7.87 14.28 -21.03
CA GLU A 54 -8.56 15.54 -20.73
C GLU A 54 -8.95 15.65 -19.24
N ASN A 55 -9.22 14.53 -18.57
CA ASN A 55 -9.67 14.47 -17.18
C ASN A 55 -8.75 13.57 -16.33
N LYS A 56 -7.44 13.82 -16.36
CA LYS A 56 -6.47 13.13 -15.49
C LYS A 56 -6.70 13.53 -14.02
N THR A 57 -6.68 12.54 -13.14
CA THR A 57 -6.74 12.70 -11.68
C THR A 57 -5.78 11.75 -10.99
N VAL A 58 -5.50 11.98 -9.71
CA VAL A 58 -4.75 11.03 -8.88
C VAL A 58 -5.71 10.05 -8.23
N ALA A 59 -5.43 8.77 -8.37
CA ALA A 59 -6.09 7.68 -7.67
C ALA A 59 -5.18 7.16 -6.54
N MET A 60 -5.74 6.97 -5.36
CA MET A 60 -5.09 6.43 -4.17
C MET A 60 -5.67 5.05 -3.89
N SER A 61 -4.88 4.01 -4.15
CA SER A 61 -5.25 2.62 -3.90
C SER A 61 -4.65 2.16 -2.57
N TYR A 62 -5.52 1.98 -1.58
CA TYR A 62 -5.20 1.46 -0.25
C TYR A 62 -5.22 -0.07 -0.32
N ILE A 63 -4.04 -0.67 -0.26
CA ILE A 63 -3.84 -2.11 -0.44
C ILE A 63 -3.48 -2.71 0.91
N GLY A 64 -4.36 -3.58 1.40
CA GLY A 64 -4.22 -4.21 2.71
C GLY A 64 -3.92 -5.70 2.63
N GLN A 65 -3.11 -6.18 3.57
CA GLN A 65 -2.94 -7.59 3.89
C GLN A 65 -3.02 -7.76 5.41
N PHE A 66 -3.95 -8.58 5.86
CA PHE A 66 -4.21 -8.87 7.26
C PHE A 66 -3.97 -10.34 7.55
N LEU A 67 -3.12 -10.64 8.52
CA LEU A 67 -2.80 -12.01 8.97
C LEU A 67 -3.92 -12.59 9.85
N GLY A 68 -5.13 -12.65 9.30
CA GLY A 68 -6.31 -13.17 9.96
C GLY A 68 -7.53 -13.18 9.04
N GLU A 69 -8.66 -13.59 9.60
CA GLU A 69 -9.93 -13.70 8.89
C GLU A 69 -10.58 -12.34 8.64
N LYS A 70 -11.46 -12.28 7.64
CA LYS A 70 -12.10 -11.04 7.22
C LYS A 70 -12.93 -10.39 8.32
N GLY A 71 -13.56 -11.20 9.19
CA GLY A 71 -14.39 -10.71 10.29
C GLY A 71 -13.61 -9.81 11.23
N THR A 72 -12.46 -10.31 11.72
CA THR A 72 -11.55 -9.55 12.59
C THR A 72 -10.97 -8.32 11.89
N LEU A 73 -10.63 -8.43 10.59
CA LEU A 73 -10.20 -7.27 9.81
C LEU A 73 -11.26 -6.16 9.80
N MET A 74 -12.54 -6.52 9.61
CA MET A 74 -13.63 -5.54 9.59
C MET A 74 -13.77 -4.81 10.93
N GLU A 75 -13.61 -5.53 12.05
CA GLU A 75 -13.63 -4.93 13.39
C GLU A 75 -12.48 -3.94 13.58
N VAL A 76 -11.25 -4.34 13.20
CA VAL A 76 -10.05 -3.47 13.26
C VAL A 76 -10.26 -2.21 12.41
N MET A 77 -10.71 -2.36 11.17
CA MET A 77 -10.88 -1.23 10.25
C MET A 77 -12.02 -0.31 10.65
N HIS A 78 -13.13 -0.86 11.19
CA HIS A 78 -14.23 -0.05 11.71
C HIS A 78 -13.82 0.83 12.89
N LYS A 79 -12.93 0.31 13.74
CA LYS A 79 -12.44 1.03 14.92
C LYS A 79 -11.35 2.06 14.56
N GLU A 80 -10.34 1.64 13.81
CA GLU A 80 -9.11 2.43 13.64
C GLU A 80 -9.16 3.33 12.39
N PHE A 81 -9.84 2.89 11.32
CA PHE A 81 -9.88 3.60 10.04
C PHE A 81 -11.23 3.52 9.29
N PRO A 82 -12.36 3.87 9.93
CA PRO A 82 -13.68 3.82 9.29
C PRO A 82 -13.80 4.73 8.06
N GLU A 83 -13.01 5.80 7.98
CA GLU A 83 -13.03 6.78 6.89
C GLU A 83 -12.63 6.17 5.54
N LEU A 84 -11.90 5.06 5.52
CA LEU A 84 -11.56 4.36 4.28
C LEU A 84 -12.82 3.77 3.61
N GLY A 85 -13.83 3.42 4.41
CA GLY A 85 -15.08 2.84 3.95
C GLY A 85 -14.92 1.43 3.38
N LEU A 86 -14.00 0.64 3.95
CA LEU A 86 -13.84 -0.78 3.61
C LEU A 86 -15.14 -1.53 3.90
N THR A 87 -15.55 -2.41 2.99
CA THR A 87 -16.70 -3.30 3.17
C THR A 87 -16.27 -4.76 3.05
N GLN A 88 -17.10 -5.68 3.56
CA GLN A 88 -16.84 -7.12 3.42
C GLN A 88 -16.72 -7.58 1.96
N LYS A 89 -17.31 -6.85 1.00
CA LYS A 89 -17.25 -7.19 -0.43
C LYS A 89 -15.89 -6.87 -1.05
N ASP A 90 -15.12 -5.98 -0.43
CA ASP A 90 -13.79 -5.60 -0.88
C ASP A 90 -12.71 -6.58 -0.37
N CYS A 91 -13.06 -7.43 0.59
CA CYS A 91 -12.17 -8.37 1.25
C CYS A 91 -12.18 -9.74 0.55
N MET A 92 -10.99 -10.30 0.34
CA MET A 92 -10.80 -11.65 -0.18
C MET A 92 -9.93 -12.46 0.77
N GLU A 93 -10.43 -13.64 1.14
CA GLU A 93 -9.68 -14.61 1.93
C GLU A 93 -8.93 -15.57 1.01
N MET A 94 -7.64 -15.76 1.27
CA MET A 94 -6.76 -16.60 0.46
C MET A 94 -5.57 -17.10 1.29
N SER A 95 -4.82 -18.04 0.74
CA SER A 95 -3.57 -18.49 1.34
C SER A 95 -2.47 -17.43 1.23
N TRP A 96 -1.43 -17.55 2.04
CA TRP A 96 -0.28 -16.63 2.00
C TRP A 96 0.39 -16.60 0.62
N ILE A 97 0.51 -17.73 -0.08
CA ILE A 97 1.16 -17.75 -1.41
C ILE A 97 0.31 -17.05 -2.48
N GLU A 98 -1.02 -17.14 -2.39
CA GLU A 98 -1.93 -16.41 -3.27
C GLU A 98 -1.87 -14.90 -3.00
N SER A 99 -1.67 -14.49 -1.76
CA SER A 99 -1.51 -13.07 -1.42
C SER A 99 -0.22 -12.47 -1.99
N ILE A 100 0.84 -13.27 -2.17
CA ILE A 100 2.05 -12.84 -2.89
C ILE A 100 1.71 -12.53 -4.35
N ILE A 101 0.92 -13.39 -5.01
CA ILE A 101 0.49 -13.19 -6.41
C ILE A 101 -0.39 -11.94 -6.50
N TYR A 102 -1.34 -11.76 -5.57
CA TYR A 102 -2.19 -10.58 -5.49
C TYR A 102 -1.36 -9.28 -5.36
N ASN A 103 -0.38 -9.27 -4.45
CA ASN A 103 0.44 -8.08 -4.18
C ASN A 103 1.51 -7.78 -5.24
N ALA A 104 1.88 -8.76 -6.06
CA ALA A 104 2.84 -8.60 -7.15
C ALA A 104 2.27 -7.81 -8.34
N GLY A 105 0.97 -7.48 -8.33
CA GLY A 105 0.33 -6.75 -9.42
C GLY A 105 0.11 -7.61 -10.68
N PHE A 106 0.16 -8.95 -10.55
CA PHE A 106 -0.46 -9.81 -11.54
C PHE A 106 -1.94 -9.45 -11.62
N THR A 107 -2.53 -9.58 -12.81
CA THR A 107 -3.92 -9.18 -13.10
C THR A 107 -4.84 -9.51 -11.92
N THR A 108 -5.49 -8.49 -11.34
CA THR A 108 -6.45 -8.64 -10.22
C THR A 108 -7.77 -9.26 -10.66
N THR A 109 -7.88 -9.68 -11.92
CA THR A 109 -9.03 -10.39 -12.47
C THR A 109 -9.06 -11.80 -11.90
N SER A 110 -10.18 -12.15 -11.26
CA SER A 110 -10.44 -13.52 -10.83
C SER A 110 -10.65 -14.44 -12.05
N PRO A 111 -10.09 -15.66 -12.05
CA PRO A 111 -9.26 -16.24 -11.01
C PRO A 111 -7.81 -15.74 -11.04
N LEU A 112 -7.18 -15.63 -9.86
CA LEU A 112 -5.74 -15.34 -9.75
C LEU A 112 -4.92 -16.39 -10.53
N PRO A 113 -3.78 -16.00 -11.12
CA PRO A 113 -2.86 -16.96 -11.72
C PRO A 113 -2.43 -18.04 -10.72
N PRO A 114 -2.20 -19.29 -11.18
CA PRO A 114 -1.74 -20.35 -10.28
C PRO A 114 -0.35 -20.02 -9.71
N PRO A 115 0.00 -20.48 -8.50
CA PRO A 115 1.31 -20.23 -7.86
C PRO A 115 2.53 -20.60 -8.71
N LYS A 116 2.36 -21.49 -9.69
CA LYS A 116 3.41 -21.86 -10.65
C LYS A 116 3.96 -20.65 -11.44
N VAL A 117 3.22 -19.55 -11.56
CA VAL A 117 3.73 -18.30 -12.17
C VAL A 117 4.98 -17.78 -11.45
N LEU A 118 5.10 -18.02 -10.14
CA LEU A 118 6.25 -17.61 -9.33
C LEU A 118 7.52 -18.41 -9.61
N LEU A 119 7.43 -19.50 -10.40
CA LEU A 119 8.61 -20.24 -10.87
C LEU A 119 9.29 -19.58 -12.08
N GLN A 120 8.65 -18.57 -12.70
CA GLN A 120 9.24 -17.86 -13.83
C GLN A 120 10.36 -16.93 -13.36
N ALA A 121 11.59 -17.17 -13.81
CA ALA A 121 12.74 -16.34 -13.48
C ALA A 121 12.67 -14.92 -14.08
N LYS A 122 11.95 -14.76 -15.19
CA LYS A 122 11.70 -13.47 -15.82
C LYS A 122 10.29 -13.01 -15.51
N SER A 123 10.12 -11.73 -15.19
CA SER A 123 8.80 -11.15 -15.00
C SER A 123 7.98 -11.29 -16.29
N PRO A 124 6.75 -11.81 -16.24
CA PRO A 124 5.87 -11.82 -17.40
C PRO A 124 5.38 -10.41 -17.78
N LEU A 125 5.66 -9.40 -16.94
CA LEU A 125 5.38 -7.98 -17.24
C LEU A 125 6.43 -7.36 -18.19
N GLY A 126 7.49 -8.09 -18.54
CA GLY A 126 8.54 -7.61 -19.45
C GLY A 126 9.61 -6.74 -18.79
N GLU A 127 10.54 -6.24 -19.60
CA GLU A 127 11.56 -5.27 -19.18
C GLU A 127 10.98 -3.86 -19.25
N VAL A 128 11.10 -3.11 -18.15
CA VAL A 128 10.61 -1.74 -18.04
C VAL A 128 11.81 -0.85 -17.68
N TYR A 129 12.08 0.16 -18.50
CA TYR A 129 13.03 1.21 -18.14
C TYR A 129 12.38 2.06 -17.05
N PHE A 130 13.10 2.33 -15.96
CA PHE A 130 12.54 3.13 -14.89
C PHE A 130 13.59 3.95 -14.16
N LYS A 131 13.11 5.00 -13.50
CA LYS A 131 13.87 5.75 -12.50
C LYS A 131 13.11 5.74 -11.20
N ALA A 132 13.79 5.33 -10.12
CA ALA A 132 13.26 5.37 -8.78
C ALA A 132 14.13 6.18 -7.81
N LYS A 133 13.47 6.73 -6.78
CA LYS A 133 14.05 7.36 -5.59
C LYS A 133 13.19 6.99 -4.38
N SER A 134 13.73 7.15 -3.18
CA SER A 134 12.97 6.91 -1.95
C SER A 134 13.27 7.94 -0.86
N ASP A 135 12.32 8.14 0.04
CA ASP A 135 12.41 8.96 1.24
C ASP A 135 11.73 8.27 2.43
N TYR A 136 11.96 8.77 3.64
CA TYR A 136 11.37 8.25 4.88
C TYR A 136 10.68 9.37 5.65
N THR A 137 9.40 9.19 5.92
CA THR A 137 8.57 10.19 6.60
C THR A 137 8.58 9.96 8.10
N LYS A 138 8.98 10.97 8.87
CA LYS A 138 8.90 10.97 10.35
C LYS A 138 7.76 11.82 10.92
N GLU A 139 7.21 12.73 10.11
CA GLU A 139 6.08 13.59 10.46
C GLU A 139 5.06 13.63 9.31
N PRO A 140 3.74 13.68 9.57
CA PRO A 140 2.74 13.71 8.51
C PRO A 140 2.94 14.89 7.55
N ILE A 141 2.88 14.60 6.25
CA ILE A 141 3.02 15.59 5.18
C ILE A 141 1.79 16.51 5.21
N PRO A 142 1.98 17.85 5.28
CA PRO A 142 0.88 18.80 5.31
C PRO A 142 0.11 18.83 3.98
N VAL A 143 -1.15 19.25 4.03
CA VAL A 143 -2.06 19.31 2.85
C VAL A 143 -1.45 20.04 1.66
N LEU A 144 -0.72 21.13 1.90
CA LEU A 144 -0.04 21.87 0.83
C LEU A 144 1.05 21.02 0.15
N GLY A 145 1.80 20.22 0.92
CA GLY A 145 2.77 19.27 0.40
C GLY A 145 2.12 18.17 -0.44
N LEU A 146 0.99 17.61 0.04
CA LEU A 146 0.21 16.62 -0.70
C LEU A 146 -0.30 17.17 -2.03
N LYS A 147 -0.86 18.39 -2.04
CA LYS A 147 -1.29 19.07 -3.26
C LYS A 147 -0.14 19.29 -4.25
N GLY A 148 1.04 19.68 -3.75
CA GLY A 148 2.24 19.81 -4.56
C GLY A 148 2.66 18.48 -5.20
N MET A 149 2.64 17.39 -4.42
CA MET A 149 2.92 16.03 -4.91
C MET A 149 1.94 15.62 -6.00
N PHE A 150 0.63 15.78 -5.80
CA PHE A 150 -0.38 15.42 -6.79
C PHE A 150 -0.24 16.23 -8.08
N LYS A 151 0.02 17.53 -7.97
CA LYS A 151 0.29 18.38 -9.13
C LYS A 151 1.48 17.84 -9.93
N LYS A 152 2.58 17.48 -9.25
CA LYS A 152 3.77 16.91 -9.91
C LYS A 152 3.50 15.57 -10.57
N MET A 153 2.68 14.71 -9.95
CA MET A 153 2.28 13.46 -10.57
C MET A 153 1.49 13.67 -11.87
N LEU A 154 0.58 14.65 -11.89
CA LEU A 154 -0.24 14.95 -13.08
C LEU A 154 0.55 15.56 -14.24
N GLU A 155 1.78 16.04 -14.01
CA GLU A 155 2.70 16.55 -15.03
C GLU A 155 3.47 15.42 -15.77
N GLU A 156 3.44 14.19 -15.26
CA GLU A 156 4.14 13.03 -15.82
C GLU A 156 3.12 12.03 -16.43
N ASP A 157 3.54 11.19 -17.38
CA ASP A 157 2.62 10.23 -18.03
C ASP A 157 2.54 8.86 -17.31
N ALA A 158 3.59 8.47 -16.58
CA ALA A 158 3.69 7.17 -15.92
C ALA A 158 4.28 7.28 -14.51
N ALA A 159 3.74 8.20 -13.71
CA ALA A 159 4.14 8.36 -12.31
C ALA A 159 3.43 7.35 -11.39
N LEU A 160 4.22 6.70 -10.55
CA LEU A 160 3.78 5.86 -9.44
C LEU A 160 4.48 6.34 -8.17
N VAL A 161 3.70 6.61 -7.13
CA VAL A 161 4.23 6.82 -5.78
C VAL A 161 3.69 5.72 -4.88
N ILE A 162 4.54 5.15 -4.02
CA ILE A 162 4.14 4.10 -3.10
C ILE A 162 4.51 4.52 -1.69
N TRP A 163 3.54 4.49 -0.78
CA TRP A 163 3.77 4.70 0.65
C TRP A 163 3.62 3.38 1.39
N THR A 164 4.70 2.96 2.06
CA THR A 164 4.79 1.70 2.79
C THR A 164 4.87 1.97 4.28
N PRO A 165 3.89 1.53 5.10
CA PRO A 165 3.87 1.79 6.53
C PRO A 165 5.07 1.13 7.24
N TYR A 166 5.56 1.82 8.28
CA TYR A 166 6.54 1.30 9.25
C TYR A 166 5.81 0.97 10.56
N GLY A 167 6.42 1.21 11.73
CA GLY A 167 5.85 0.83 13.01
C GLY A 167 5.98 -0.66 13.33
N GLY A 168 5.12 -1.15 14.23
CA GLY A 168 5.08 -2.56 14.62
C GLY A 168 6.46 -3.12 15.00
N MET A 169 6.87 -4.22 14.35
CA MET A 169 8.20 -4.81 14.58
C MET A 169 9.36 -3.91 14.14
N MET A 170 9.18 -3.03 13.15
CA MET A 170 10.25 -2.14 12.69
C MET A 170 10.67 -1.13 13.76
N ASP A 171 9.77 -0.77 14.67
CA ASP A 171 10.04 0.14 15.79
C ASP A 171 10.72 -0.56 16.97
N LYS A 172 10.61 -1.88 17.07
CA LYS A 172 11.17 -2.69 18.17
C LYS A 172 12.63 -3.08 17.94
N ILE A 173 13.13 -2.95 16.71
CA ILE A 173 14.50 -3.29 16.34
C ILE A 173 15.37 -2.03 16.49
N PRO A 174 16.47 -2.09 17.27
CA PRO A 174 17.41 -0.96 17.37
C PRO A 174 17.99 -0.55 16.01
N GLU A 175 18.21 0.75 15.79
CA GLU A 175 18.80 1.27 14.53
C GLU A 175 20.17 0.65 14.21
N ALA A 176 20.94 0.29 15.25
CA ALA A 176 22.28 -0.28 15.13
C ALA A 176 22.30 -1.82 15.07
N GLU A 177 21.15 -2.50 15.16
CA GLU A 177 21.08 -3.97 15.15
C GLU A 177 21.66 -4.57 13.86
N ILE A 178 21.38 -3.93 12.72
CA ILE A 178 21.92 -4.26 11.40
C ILE A 178 22.14 -2.98 10.58
N PRO A 179 22.87 -3.02 9.43
CA PRO A 179 23.17 -1.83 8.65
C PRO A 179 21.95 -1.04 8.12
N PHE A 180 20.75 -1.62 8.12
CA PHE A 180 19.52 -0.92 7.74
C PHE A 180 18.99 -0.12 8.94
N PRO A 181 19.07 1.24 8.91
CA PRO A 181 18.94 2.05 10.11
C PRO A 181 17.53 2.63 10.30
N HIS A 182 16.65 2.55 9.31
CA HIS A 182 15.33 3.17 9.39
C HIS A 182 14.41 2.32 10.27
N ARG A 183 14.26 2.70 11.54
CA ARG A 183 13.49 1.99 12.57
C ARG A 183 12.51 2.95 13.24
N SER A 184 12.47 2.92 14.58
CA SER A 184 11.61 3.75 15.43
C SER A 184 11.57 5.22 15.01
N GLY A 185 10.37 5.78 15.00
CA GLY A 185 10.11 7.16 14.58
C GLY A 185 9.95 7.34 13.07
N THR A 186 10.02 6.27 12.28
CA THR A 186 9.64 6.27 10.86
C THR A 186 8.17 5.89 10.74
N ILE A 187 7.35 6.77 10.14
CA ILE A 187 5.92 6.50 9.92
C ILE A 187 5.73 5.62 8.68
N PHE A 188 6.36 6.01 7.56
CA PHE A 188 6.32 5.26 6.31
C PHE A 188 7.50 5.61 5.41
N MET A 189 7.85 4.68 4.53
CA MET A 189 8.77 4.90 3.41
C MET A 189 7.98 5.34 2.17
N ILE A 190 8.52 6.28 1.42
CA ILE A 190 8.00 6.73 0.14
C ILE A 190 8.92 6.23 -0.96
N GLN A 191 8.35 5.57 -1.97
CA GLN A 191 9.03 5.27 -3.22
C GLN A 191 8.42 6.14 -4.32
N TYR A 192 9.26 6.89 -5.01
CA TYR A 192 8.92 7.61 -6.23
C TYR A 192 9.41 6.79 -7.41
N TYR A 193 8.52 6.52 -8.36
CA TYR A 193 8.80 5.70 -9.53
C TYR A 193 8.23 6.37 -10.78
N ARG A 194 9.02 6.37 -11.86
CA ARG A 194 8.53 6.62 -13.22
C ARG A 194 9.12 5.60 -14.18
N SER A 195 8.30 5.13 -15.12
CA SER A 195 8.71 4.28 -16.24
C SER A 195 8.58 5.00 -17.57
#